data_AF-A0A1M2ZT88-F1
#
_entry.id   AF-A0A1M2ZT88-F1
#
_cell.length_a   1.000
_cell.length_b   1.000
_cell.length_c   1.000
_cell.angle_alpha   90.00
_cell.angle_beta   90.00
_cell.angle_gamma   90.00
#
_symmetry.space_group_name_H-M   'P 1'
#
loop_
_entity.id
_entity.type
_entity.pdbx_description
1 polymer ?
#
loop_
_entity_poly.entity_id
_entity_poly.type
_entity_poly.pdbx_seq_one_letter_code
_entity_poly.pdbx_strand_id
1 'polypeptide(L)'
;MSSARYRSAADIGGAAKGPPSPELAVKVAFLQNTLEQAFLGVGAHLLLASVAGGRWLALLIASDVLFAIGRLSFYRCYSDGAGARAFGMATTALAALTCYLAASALLIGRLFGG
;
A
#
# COMPACT_ATOMS: atom_id res chain seq x y z
N MET A 1 16.19 8.49 3.81
CA MET A 1 17.20 8.07 2.80
C MET A 1 17.86 6.78 3.29
N SER A 2 17.68 5.65 2.60
CA SER A 2 18.09 4.33 3.12
C SER A 2 19.59 4.06 2.95
N SER A 3 20.17 3.50 4.01
CA SER A 3 21.59 3.18 4.25
C SER A 3 22.11 1.97 3.45
N ALA A 4 21.26 1.29 2.69
CA ALA A 4 21.64 0.11 1.90
C ALA A 4 22.61 0.43 0.75
N ARG A 5 22.55 1.66 0.21
CA ARG A 5 23.44 2.12 -0.88
C ARG A 5 24.91 2.20 -0.50
N TYR A 6 25.23 2.26 0.79
CA TYR A 6 26.60 2.50 1.24
C TYR A 6 27.42 1.22 1.46
N ARG A 7 26.77 0.04 1.55
CA ARG A 7 27.46 -1.20 2.00
C ARG A 7 27.84 -2.18 0.89
N SER A 8 27.44 -1.93 -0.35
CA SER A 8 27.75 -2.79 -1.50
C SER A 8 28.69 -2.07 -2.46
N ALA A 9 29.88 -2.61 -2.68
CA ALA A 9 30.86 -2.05 -3.61
C ALA A 9 30.32 -1.88 -5.04
N ALA A 10 29.32 -2.68 -5.42
CA ALA A 10 28.64 -2.59 -6.72
C ALA A 10 27.64 -1.40 -6.79
N ASP A 11 27.10 -0.94 -5.66
CA ASP A 11 26.02 0.04 -5.60
C ASP A 11 26.49 1.44 -5.13
N ILE A 12 27.79 1.61 -4.82
CA ILE A 12 28.41 2.90 -4.43
C ILE A 12 28.53 3.87 -5.63
N GLY A 13 28.49 3.37 -6.86
CA GLY A 13 28.80 4.11 -8.10
C GLY A 13 27.71 5.01 -8.68
N GLY A 14 26.70 5.42 -7.89
CA GLY A 14 25.61 6.27 -8.36
C GLY A 14 24.71 5.58 -9.40
N ALA A 15 23.55 6.17 -9.69
CA ALA A 15 22.53 5.64 -10.60
C ALA A 15 22.97 5.47 -12.08
N ALA A 16 24.28 5.53 -12.37
CA ALA A 16 24.84 5.64 -13.71
C ALA A 16 25.73 4.47 -14.14
N LYS A 17 25.94 3.43 -13.32
CA LYS A 17 26.84 2.30 -13.68
C LYS A 17 26.29 0.93 -13.25
N GLY A 18 25.39 0.38 -14.07
CA GLY A 18 25.06 -1.04 -14.08
C GLY A 18 23.66 -1.40 -13.56
N PRO A 19 23.10 -2.55 -13.99
CA PRO A 19 21.81 -3.02 -13.51
C PRO A 19 21.85 -3.24 -11.98
N PRO A 20 20.76 -2.91 -11.26
CA PRO A 20 20.71 -3.06 -9.82
C PRO A 20 20.95 -4.52 -9.41
N SER A 21 21.65 -4.72 -8.30
CA SER A 21 21.77 -6.07 -7.71
C SER A 21 20.37 -6.68 -7.48
N PRO A 22 20.20 -8.01 -7.58
CA PRO A 22 18.89 -8.65 -7.40
C PRO A 22 18.18 -8.27 -6.10
N GLU A 23 18.94 -8.07 -5.02
CA GLU A 23 18.43 -7.60 -3.73
C GLU A 23 17.93 -6.14 -3.76
N LEU A 24 18.64 -5.26 -4.49
CA LEU A 24 18.21 -3.87 -4.65
C LEU A 24 16.95 -3.78 -5.52
N ALA A 25 16.84 -4.60 -6.56
CA ALA A 25 15.66 -4.66 -7.42
C ALA A 25 14.40 -5.05 -6.63
N VAL A 26 14.50 -6.01 -5.71
CA VAL A 26 13.41 -6.40 -4.78
C VAL A 26 12.97 -5.23 -3.90
N LYS A 27 13.93 -4.50 -3.30
CA LYS A 27 13.64 -3.35 -2.43
C LYS A 27 12.98 -2.21 -3.19
N VAL A 28 13.42 -1.92 -4.42
CA VAL A 28 12.82 -0.91 -5.28
C VAL A 28 11.39 -1.29 -5.65
N ALA A 29 11.16 -2.53 -6.10
CA ALA A 29 9.82 -3.01 -6.43
C ALA A 29 8.87 -2.98 -5.22
N PHE A 30 9.37 -3.36 -4.05
CA PHE A 30 8.61 -3.24 -2.79
C PHE A 30 8.25 -1.79 -2.47
N LEU A 31 9.20 -0.85 -2.57
CA LEU A 31 8.96 0.58 -2.29
C LEU A 31 7.95 1.17 -3.28
N GLN A 32 8.15 0.95 -4.57
CA GLN A 32 7.27 1.46 -5.62
C GLN A 32 5.82 0.99 -5.39
N ASN A 33 5.65 -0.31 -5.16
CA ASN A 33 4.35 -0.87 -4.89
C ASN A 33 3.73 -0.38 -3.57
N THR A 34 4.55 -0.15 -2.53
CA THR A 34 4.08 0.45 -1.27
C THR A 34 3.60 1.88 -1.50
N LEU A 35 4.32 2.68 -2.29
CA LEU A 35 3.95 4.07 -2.59
C LEU A 35 2.65 4.14 -3.39
N GLU A 36 2.51 3.29 -4.41
CA GLU A 36 1.27 3.21 -5.20
C GLU A 36 0.07 2.84 -4.32
N GLN A 37 0.20 1.82 -3.48
CA GLN A 37 -0.88 1.42 -2.59
C GLN A 37 -1.16 2.43 -1.48
N ALA A 38 -0.12 3.06 -0.92
CA ALA A 38 -0.28 4.11 0.09
C ALA A 38 -0.99 5.32 -0.50
N PHE A 39 -0.65 5.72 -1.73
CA PHE A 39 -1.32 6.81 -2.43
C PHE A 39 -2.81 6.53 -2.63
N LEU A 40 -3.16 5.32 -3.06
CA LEU A 40 -4.56 4.89 -3.17
C LEU A 40 -5.26 4.86 -1.80
N GLY A 41 -4.57 4.38 -0.77
CA GLY A 41 -5.09 4.36 0.61
C GLY A 41 -5.40 5.76 1.14
N VAL A 42 -4.46 6.71 0.99
CA VAL A 42 -4.66 8.12 1.36
C VAL A 42 -5.86 8.72 0.62
N GLY A 43 -5.98 8.46 -0.68
CA GLY A 43 -7.15 8.90 -1.45
C GLY A 43 -8.46 8.32 -0.91
N ALA A 44 -8.48 7.04 -0.54
CA ALA A 44 -9.65 6.38 0.04
C ALA A 44 -10.01 6.94 1.42
N HIS A 45 -9.01 7.21 2.27
CA HIS A 45 -9.21 7.82 3.58
C HIS A 45 -9.71 9.24 3.50
N LEU A 46 -9.16 10.08 2.63
CA LEU A 46 -9.62 11.46 2.44
C LEU A 46 -11.08 11.48 1.98
N LEU A 47 -11.43 10.64 1.00
CA LEU A 47 -12.80 10.52 0.54
C LEU A 47 -13.72 10.04 1.67
N LEU A 48 -13.37 8.95 2.36
CA LEU A 48 -14.19 8.40 3.43
C LEU A 48 -14.32 9.39 4.60
N ALA A 49 -13.25 10.02 5.05
CA ALA A 49 -13.27 10.98 6.15
C ALA A 49 -14.13 12.23 5.84
N SER A 50 -14.23 12.62 4.56
CA SER A 50 -15.09 13.74 4.15
C SER A 50 -16.60 13.46 4.30
N VAL A 51 -17.00 12.18 4.28
CA VAL A 51 -18.41 11.78 4.32
C VAL A 51 -18.78 10.89 5.51
N ALA A 52 -17.83 10.24 6.17
CA ALA A 52 -18.10 9.29 7.24
C ALA A 52 -18.36 9.99 8.57
N GLY A 53 -19.21 9.36 9.38
CA GLY A 53 -19.43 9.70 10.78
C GLY A 53 -19.71 8.44 11.58
N GLY A 54 -19.61 8.55 12.91
CA GLY A 54 -19.88 7.44 13.84
C GLY A 54 -19.05 6.20 13.53
N ARG A 55 -19.69 5.03 13.46
CA ARG A 55 -19.01 3.74 13.30
C ARG A 55 -18.18 3.61 12.01
N TRP A 56 -18.50 4.37 10.96
CA TRP A 56 -17.80 4.29 9.68
C TRP A 56 -16.36 4.81 9.75
N LEU A 57 -16.04 5.67 10.72
CA LEU A 57 -14.67 6.12 10.97
C LEU A 57 -13.74 4.98 11.42
N ALA A 58 -14.29 3.89 11.98
CA ALA A 58 -13.50 2.71 12.34
C ALA A 58 -12.84 2.03 11.13
N LEU A 59 -13.39 2.22 9.92
CA LEU A 59 -12.78 1.71 8.69
C LEU A 59 -11.43 2.38 8.38
N LEU A 60 -11.22 3.63 8.80
CA LEU A 60 -9.93 4.32 8.65
C LEU A 60 -8.85 3.52 9.41
N ILE A 61 -9.09 3.25 10.69
CA ILE A 61 -8.17 2.49 11.54
C ILE A 61 -8.00 1.05 11.06
N ALA A 62 -9.11 0.36 10.75
CA ALA A 62 -9.06 -1.02 10.32
C ALA A 62 -8.28 -1.19 9.01
N SER A 63 -8.47 -0.28 8.06
CA SER A 63 -7.75 -0.32 6.78
C SER A 63 -6.25 -0.05 6.93
N ASP A 64 -5.83 0.83 7.84
CA ASP A 64 -4.40 1.05 8.15
C ASP A 64 -3.75 -0.19 8.77
N VAL A 65 -4.45 -0.86 9.70
CA VAL A 65 -3.97 -2.11 10.31
C VAL A 65 -3.82 -3.19 9.23
N LEU A 66 -4.83 -3.35 8.36
CA LEU A 66 -4.78 -4.31 7.26
C LEU A 66 -3.69 -3.95 6.23
N PHE A 67 -3.47 -2.67 5.97
CA PHE A 67 -2.39 -2.20 5.12
C PHE A 67 -1.03 -2.64 5.67
N ALA A 68 -0.78 -2.42 6.96
CA ALA A 68 0.47 -2.83 7.62
C ALA A 68 0.67 -4.36 7.55
N ILE A 69 -0.38 -5.14 7.84
CA ILE A 69 -0.35 -6.61 7.74
C ILE A 69 -0.04 -7.05 6.30
N GLY A 70 -0.71 -6.44 5.31
CA GLY A 70 -0.50 -6.75 3.90
C GLY A 70 0.93 -6.44 3.43
N ARG A 71 1.49 -5.29 3.81
CA ARG A 71 2.89 -4.93 3.48
C ARG A 71 3.88 -5.88 4.13
N LEU A 72 3.67 -6.24 5.39
CA LEU A 72 4.55 -7.17 6.12
C LEU A 72 4.52 -8.56 5.48
N SER A 73 3.33 -9.04 5.11
CA SER A 73 3.15 -10.34 4.44
C SER A 73 3.80 -10.33 3.05
N PHE A 74 3.56 -9.28 2.26
CA PHE A 74 4.15 -9.13 0.93
C PHE A 74 5.69 -9.12 0.98
N TYR A 75 6.28 -8.40 1.93
CA TYR A 75 7.74 -8.33 2.07
C TYR A 75 8.34 -9.68 2.45
N ARG A 76 7.72 -10.39 3.42
CA ARG A 76 8.20 -11.71 3.87
C ARG A 76 8.11 -12.78 2.79
N CYS A 77 7.03 -12.78 2.02
CA CYS A 77 6.80 -13.77 0.97
C CYS A 77 7.40 -13.37 -0.39
N TYR A 78 8.26 -12.33 -0.43
CA TYR A 78 8.77 -11.83 -1.71
C TYR A 78 9.69 -12.84 -2.41
N SER A 79 10.52 -13.56 -1.64
CA SER A 79 11.40 -14.63 -2.14
C SER A 79 10.64 -15.84 -2.67
N ASP A 80 9.41 -16.04 -2.19
CA ASP A 80 8.64 -17.27 -2.41
C ASP A 80 7.79 -17.20 -3.69
N GLY A 81 7.95 -16.13 -4.48
CA GLY A 81 7.36 -15.97 -5.80
C GLY A 81 6.05 -15.17 -5.83
N ALA A 82 5.41 -15.15 -7.00
CA ALA A 82 4.24 -14.29 -7.23
C ALA A 82 2.99 -14.70 -6.43
N GLY A 83 2.73 -16.01 -6.31
CA GLY A 83 1.57 -16.52 -5.58
C GLY A 83 1.60 -16.18 -4.09
N ALA A 84 2.76 -16.30 -3.45
CA ALA A 84 2.92 -16.01 -2.03
C ALA A 84 2.74 -14.51 -1.71
N ARG A 85 3.06 -13.62 -2.66
CA ARG A 85 2.83 -12.16 -2.54
C ARG A 85 1.37 -11.75 -2.73
N ALA A 86 0.56 -12.58 -3.38
CA ALA A 86 -0.81 -12.23 -3.76
C ALA A 86 -1.69 -11.94 -2.54
N PHE A 87 -1.49 -12.65 -1.43
CA PHE A 87 -2.23 -12.39 -0.18
C PHE A 87 -2.02 -10.95 0.29
N GLY A 88 -0.76 -10.53 0.47
CA GLY A 88 -0.44 -9.17 0.92
C GLY A 88 -0.98 -8.09 -0.01
N MET A 89 -0.88 -8.32 -1.33
CA MET A 89 -1.46 -7.43 -2.35
C MET A 89 -2.98 -7.32 -2.23
N ALA A 90 -3.66 -8.45 -2.13
CA ALA A 90 -5.12 -8.50 -2.04
C ALA A 90 -5.61 -7.82 -0.75
N THR A 91 -4.96 -8.08 0.40
CA THR A 91 -5.31 -7.45 1.68
C THR A 91 -5.27 -5.92 1.58
N THR A 92 -4.18 -5.35 1.05
CA THR A 92 -4.05 -3.89 0.89
C THR A 92 -5.06 -3.30 -0.10
N ALA A 93 -5.29 -3.98 -1.23
CA ALA A 93 -6.20 -3.50 -2.27
C ALA A 93 -7.65 -3.54 -1.79
N LEU A 94 -8.05 -4.64 -1.15
CA LEU A 94 -9.41 -4.81 -0.61
C LEU A 94 -9.68 -3.80 0.51
N ALA A 95 -8.71 -3.54 1.40
CA ALA A 95 -8.87 -2.53 2.45
C ALA A 95 -9.17 -1.13 1.88
N ALA A 96 -8.39 -0.67 0.90
CA ALA A 96 -8.62 0.61 0.24
C ALA A 96 -9.94 0.64 -0.54
N LEU A 97 -10.24 -0.44 -1.27
CA LEU A 97 -11.48 -0.57 -2.03
C LEU A 97 -12.72 -0.50 -1.12
N THR A 98 -12.68 -1.17 0.04
CA THR A 98 -13.78 -1.09 1.02
C THR A 98 -14.01 0.34 1.50
N CYS A 99 -12.96 1.12 1.74
CA CYS A 99 -13.10 2.53 2.09
C CYS A 99 -13.75 3.36 0.96
N TYR A 100 -13.32 3.15 -0.30
CA TYR A 100 -13.94 3.81 -1.46
C TYR A 100 -15.41 3.45 -1.61
N LEU A 101 -15.76 2.17 -1.51
CA LEU A 101 -17.14 1.71 -1.65
C LEU A 101 -18.03 2.23 -0.52
N ALA A 102 -17.55 2.20 0.72
CA ALA A 102 -18.28 2.75 1.86
C ALA A 102 -18.51 4.25 1.69
N ALA A 103 -17.49 5.01 1.29
CA ALA A 103 -17.61 6.45 1.06
C ALA A 103 -18.61 6.76 -0.07
N SER A 104 -18.54 5.99 -1.16
CA SER A 104 -19.46 6.13 -2.31
C SER A 104 -20.90 5.84 -1.91
N ALA A 105 -21.14 4.77 -1.14
CA ALA A 105 -22.46 4.41 -0.64
C ALA A 105 -23.04 5.49 0.29
N LEU A 106 -22.22 6.05 1.19
CA LEU A 106 -22.62 7.14 2.07
C LEU A 106 -22.96 8.41 1.30
N LEU A 107 -22.17 8.74 0.26
CA LEU A 107 -22.42 9.89 -0.60
C LEU A 107 -23.73 9.74 -1.38
N ILE A 108 -23.94 8.59 -2.02
CA ILE A 108 -25.17 8.28 -2.76
C ILE A 108 -26.38 8.34 -1.81
N GLY A 109 -26.27 7.75 -0.61
CA GLY A 109 -27.34 7.80 0.39
C GLY A 109 -27.72 9.22 0.79
N ARG A 110 -26.76 10.16 0.86
CA ARG A 110 -27.04 11.58 1.12
C ARG A 110 -27.68 12.30 -0.05
N LEU A 111 -27.32 11.94 -1.28
CA LEU A 111 -27.84 12.60 -2.49
C LEU A 111 -29.27 12.18 -2.83
N PHE A 112 -29.63 10.92 -2.55
CA PHE A 112 -30.92 10.33 -2.97
C PHE A 112 -31.84 9.94 -1.81
N GLY A 113 -31.34 9.91 -0.58
CA GLY A 113 -32.09 9.51 0.62
C GLY A 113 -32.46 10.67 1.55
N GLY A 114 -32.34 11.92 1.07
CA GLY A 114 -32.84 13.13 1.74
C GLY A 114 -34.35 13.30 1.58
#